data_AF-A0A2X4PEZ0-F1
#
_entry.id   AF-A0A2X4PEZ0-F1
#
_cell.length_a   1.000
_cell.length_b   1.000
_cell.length_c   1.000
_cell.angle_alpha   90.00
_cell.angle_beta   90.00
_cell.angle_gamma   90.00
#
_symmetry.space_group_name_H-M   'P 1'
#
loop_
_entity.id
_entity.type
_entity.pdbx_description
1 polymer ?
#
loop_
_entity_poly.entity_id
_entity_poly.type
_entity_poly.pdbx_seq_one_letter_code
_entity_poly.pdbx_strand_id
1 'polypeptide(L)'
;MKGEEDSKERKRQKEQDKLLRLLQQLIYQNYLISFKLKAVKNAIEQGSDGFFFAHNHTANKQIEKMLSTMARQMNVLLLNGIKREWKCGEENFWDRVKLSLSKTAQQRKLNDHIREQATKSARDKTAEAFYNEKRHGFTISERVWNLSRNAKKEIEIVLQNGIKEGKSAAEISKPLKGYLNEPERLFRRVKNKETGELELSKAAQKYHPGQGVYRSAYKNAMRLARTEIKAAYHEAQWNAAQNNSLIVGWQIVLSNNHTTLIKGKPVPFKDICDELVGEYPKSFKFKGWHPQCRCQMLPILAKQEERNDLYRKIFDGKRGEWKPDEVKCVPQAFNEWVQVNQERAKGWANMPHFIRDNQKFVQSKFDVDIYTDQEKKFTHARKTKEAMQRVLAEFSALYPDVPNTELAAIHHYTRNGGNYRQLNKQMEKGMLTVFNRAAQTLIAQGLEKVPIYQGSVYRGMIIKHKEFERVFGGGVGVL
;
A
#
# COMPACT_ATOMS: atom_id res chain seq x y z
N MET A 1 -4.11 -23.78 -28.53
CA MET A 1 -3.05 -23.00 -27.84
C MET A 1 -3.61 -21.97 -26.88
N LYS A 2 -4.42 -20.97 -27.29
CA LYS A 2 -5.05 -20.00 -26.36
C LYS A 2 -5.87 -20.69 -25.24
N GLY A 3 -6.59 -21.76 -25.57
CA GLY A 3 -7.35 -22.55 -24.60
C GLY A 3 -6.51 -23.32 -23.56
N GLU A 4 -5.25 -23.66 -23.84
CA GLU A 4 -4.38 -24.39 -22.90
C GLU A 4 -3.73 -23.42 -21.90
N GLU A 5 -3.29 -22.26 -22.38
CA GLU A 5 -2.81 -21.17 -21.52
C GLU A 5 -3.93 -20.65 -20.60
N ASP A 6 -5.14 -20.46 -21.14
CA ASP A 6 -6.32 -20.11 -20.37
C ASP A 6 -6.68 -21.18 -19.33
N SER A 7 -6.48 -22.47 -19.65
CA SER A 7 -6.71 -23.57 -18.71
C SER A 7 -5.71 -23.58 -17.55
N LYS A 8 -4.42 -23.38 -17.84
CA LYS A 8 -3.36 -23.29 -16.82
C LYS A 8 -3.57 -22.09 -15.89
N GLU A 9 -3.89 -20.93 -16.45
CA GLU A 9 -4.17 -19.71 -15.66
C GLU A 9 -5.44 -19.87 -14.82
N ARG A 10 -6.51 -20.48 -15.35
CA ARG A 10 -7.70 -20.83 -14.55
C ARG A 10 -7.37 -21.79 -13.40
N LYS A 11 -6.54 -22.80 -13.64
CA LYS A 11 -6.10 -23.75 -12.59
C LYS A 11 -5.32 -23.03 -11.50
N ARG A 12 -4.39 -22.14 -11.88
CA ARG A 12 -3.65 -21.28 -10.96
C ARG A 12 -4.57 -20.41 -10.10
N GLN A 13 -5.52 -19.71 -10.72
CA GLN A 13 -6.50 -18.88 -10.02
C GLN A 13 -7.33 -19.69 -9.02
N LYS A 14 -7.80 -20.89 -9.39
CA LYS A 14 -8.52 -21.79 -8.48
C LYS A 14 -7.69 -22.16 -7.24
N GLU A 15 -6.39 -22.39 -7.41
CA GLU A 15 -5.49 -22.69 -6.29
C GLU A 15 -5.21 -21.48 -5.41
N GLN A 16 -5.06 -20.29 -5.99
CA GLN A 16 -5.01 -19.04 -5.21
C GLN A 16 -6.28 -18.85 -4.39
N ASP A 17 -7.45 -19.04 -5.00
CA ASP A 17 -8.74 -18.96 -4.31
C ASP A 17 -8.90 -20.02 -3.23
N LYS A 18 -8.34 -21.22 -3.44
CA LYS A 18 -8.31 -22.26 -2.41
C LYS A 18 -7.47 -21.81 -1.21
N LEU A 19 -6.28 -21.26 -1.42
CA LEU A 19 -5.44 -20.73 -0.34
C LEU A 19 -6.14 -19.59 0.41
N LEU A 20 -6.74 -18.64 -0.30
CA LEU A 20 -7.47 -17.54 0.32
C LEU A 20 -8.66 -18.03 1.15
N ARG A 21 -9.37 -19.06 0.69
CA ARG A 21 -10.44 -19.73 1.46
C ARG A 21 -9.90 -20.43 2.70
N LEU A 22 -8.75 -21.10 2.62
CA LEU A 22 -8.12 -21.73 3.79
C LEU A 22 -7.71 -20.69 4.84
N LEU A 23 -7.11 -19.58 4.43
CA LEU A 23 -6.77 -18.47 5.32
C LEU A 23 -8.04 -17.85 5.96
N GLN A 24 -9.12 -17.70 5.18
CA GLN A 24 -10.41 -17.22 5.70
C GLN A 24 -10.97 -18.16 6.76
N GLN A 25 -11.02 -19.45 6.46
CA GLN A 25 -11.53 -20.48 7.38
C GLN A 25 -10.69 -20.51 8.66
N LEU A 26 -9.36 -20.44 8.54
CA LEU A 26 -8.45 -20.43 9.67
C LEU A 26 -8.76 -19.27 10.63
N ILE A 27 -8.88 -18.04 10.12
CA ILE A 27 -9.21 -16.88 10.95
C ILE A 27 -10.60 -17.02 11.57
N TYR A 28 -11.59 -17.41 10.76
CA TYR A 28 -12.97 -17.58 11.22
C TYR A 28 -13.10 -18.60 12.35
N GLN A 29 -12.45 -19.76 12.23
CA GLN A 29 -12.49 -20.80 13.25
C GLN A 29 -11.85 -20.34 14.57
N ASN A 30 -10.72 -19.64 14.49
CA ASN A 30 -10.07 -19.07 15.68
C ASN A 30 -10.96 -18.03 16.37
N TYR A 31 -11.73 -17.24 15.61
CA TYR A 31 -12.71 -16.31 16.19
C TYR A 31 -13.81 -17.08 16.92
N LEU A 32 -14.39 -18.11 16.30
CA LEU A 32 -15.40 -18.95 16.96
C LEU A 32 -14.89 -19.61 18.23
N ILE A 33 -13.65 -20.11 18.22
CA ILE A 33 -13.03 -20.73 19.41
C ILE A 33 -12.87 -19.70 20.52
N SER A 34 -12.50 -18.45 20.19
CA SER A 34 -12.34 -17.38 21.18
C SER A 34 -13.62 -17.10 21.98
N PHE A 35 -14.79 -17.14 21.33
CA PHE A 35 -16.08 -16.93 22.00
C PHE A 35 -16.53 -18.12 22.85
N LYS A 36 -15.86 -19.28 22.73
CA LYS A 36 -16.12 -20.46 23.56
C LYS A 36 -15.28 -20.50 24.84
N LEU A 37 -14.30 -19.60 24.99
CA LEU A 37 -13.48 -19.53 26.21
C LEU A 37 -14.36 -19.26 27.43
N LYS A 38 -14.11 -19.95 28.55
CA LYS A 38 -14.92 -19.87 29.77
C LYS A 38 -15.07 -18.43 30.27
N ALA A 39 -13.96 -17.68 30.34
CA ALA A 39 -13.99 -16.28 30.76
C ALA A 39 -14.82 -15.38 29.84
N VAL A 40 -14.84 -15.68 28.53
CA VAL A 40 -15.63 -14.93 27.55
C VAL A 40 -17.12 -15.25 27.70
N LYS A 41 -17.47 -16.52 27.89
CA LYS A 41 -18.86 -16.92 28.20
C LYS A 41 -19.37 -16.24 29.46
N ASN A 42 -18.59 -16.29 30.54
CA ASN A 42 -18.93 -15.63 31.80
C ASN A 42 -19.12 -14.11 31.61
N ALA A 43 -18.24 -13.46 30.84
CA ALA A 43 -18.37 -12.03 30.55
C ALA A 43 -19.66 -11.69 29.78
N ILE A 44 -20.08 -12.56 28.87
CA ILE A 44 -21.35 -12.42 28.13
C ILE A 44 -22.54 -12.62 29.07
N GLU A 45 -22.53 -13.66 29.89
CA GLU A 45 -23.60 -13.97 30.85
C GLU A 45 -23.78 -12.87 31.90
N GLN A 46 -22.68 -12.24 32.33
CA GLN A 46 -22.66 -11.16 33.33
C GLN A 46 -22.89 -9.77 32.74
N GLY A 47 -23.03 -9.62 31.42
CA GLY A 47 -23.19 -8.29 30.81
C GLY A 47 -21.94 -7.39 30.92
N SER A 48 -20.74 -7.96 31.10
CA SER A 48 -19.52 -7.18 31.36
C SER A 48 -18.95 -6.53 30.09
N ASP A 49 -19.54 -5.41 29.69
CA ASP A 49 -19.20 -4.68 28.45
C ASP A 49 -17.79 -4.05 28.44
N GLY A 50 -17.11 -4.04 29.59
CA GLY A 50 -15.74 -3.60 29.79
C GLY A 50 -14.69 -4.71 29.74
N PHE A 51 -15.05 -5.93 29.32
CA PHE A 51 -14.12 -7.05 29.26
C PHE A 51 -12.96 -6.79 28.28
N PHE A 52 -11.72 -6.94 28.76
CA PHE A 52 -10.51 -6.99 27.94
C PHE A 52 -9.72 -8.25 28.31
N PHE A 53 -9.11 -8.92 27.33
CA PHE A 53 -8.30 -10.11 27.64
C PHE A 53 -7.14 -9.75 28.57
N ALA A 54 -6.57 -8.56 28.42
CA ALA A 54 -5.49 -8.07 29.27
C ALA A 54 -5.83 -8.04 30.78
N HIS A 55 -7.11 -7.91 31.14
CA HIS A 55 -7.56 -7.88 32.55
C HIS A 55 -7.87 -9.28 33.10
N ASN A 56 -7.80 -10.33 32.29
CA ASN A 56 -8.03 -11.71 32.72
C ASN A 56 -6.83 -12.58 32.31
N HIS A 57 -5.89 -12.80 33.22
CA HIS A 57 -4.62 -13.48 32.96
C HIS A 57 -4.81 -14.86 32.26
N THR A 58 -5.74 -15.67 32.75
CA THR A 58 -6.01 -17.01 32.18
C THR A 58 -6.56 -16.92 30.76
N ALA A 59 -7.56 -16.06 30.52
CA ALA A 59 -8.13 -15.85 29.19
C ALA A 59 -7.09 -15.24 28.23
N ASN A 60 -6.24 -14.34 28.73
CA ASN A 60 -5.16 -13.73 27.97
C ASN A 60 -4.18 -14.77 27.44
N LYS A 61 -3.71 -15.66 28.32
CA LYS A 61 -2.78 -16.73 27.95
C LYS A 61 -3.41 -17.70 26.95
N GLN A 62 -4.70 -18.03 27.11
CA GLN A 62 -5.45 -18.89 26.19
C GLN A 62 -5.58 -18.26 24.80
N ILE A 63 -6.01 -16.99 24.72
CA ILE A 63 -6.17 -16.31 23.43
C ILE A 63 -4.83 -16.10 22.73
N GLU A 64 -3.75 -15.79 23.46
CA GLU A 64 -2.42 -15.61 22.87
C GLU A 64 -1.86 -16.92 22.32
N LYS A 65 -2.02 -18.04 23.03
CA LYS A 65 -1.63 -19.36 22.53
C LYS A 65 -2.41 -19.74 21.27
N MET A 66 -3.71 -19.47 21.25
CA MET A 66 -4.58 -19.72 20.10
C MET A 66 -4.15 -18.86 18.89
N LEU A 67 -4.00 -17.55 19.07
CA LEU A 67 -3.60 -16.61 18.01
C LEU A 67 -2.17 -16.87 17.51
N SER A 68 -1.28 -17.34 18.38
CA SER A 68 0.06 -17.80 18.02
C SER A 68 0.03 -19.04 17.12
N THR A 69 -0.83 -20.00 17.46
CA THR A 69 -1.05 -21.18 16.63
C THR A 69 -1.63 -20.80 15.26
N MET A 70 -2.60 -19.88 15.24
CA MET A 70 -3.16 -19.32 14.01
C MET A 70 -2.08 -18.67 13.15
N ALA A 71 -1.23 -17.81 13.73
CA ALA A 71 -0.15 -17.15 13.01
C ALA A 71 0.84 -18.16 12.40
N ARG A 72 1.22 -19.20 13.14
CA ARG A 72 2.07 -20.29 12.63
C ARG A 72 1.43 -21.01 11.44
N GLN A 73 0.15 -21.35 11.53
CA GLN A 73 -0.57 -22.00 10.43
C GLN A 73 -0.72 -21.08 9.22
N MET A 74 -0.98 -19.78 9.42
CA MET A 74 -1.00 -18.79 8.34
C MET A 74 0.35 -18.69 7.64
N ASN A 75 1.45 -18.68 8.40
CA ASN A 75 2.82 -18.66 7.85
C ASN A 75 3.10 -19.88 6.97
N VAL A 76 2.71 -21.08 7.41
CA VAL A 76 2.84 -22.30 6.60
C VAL A 76 2.02 -22.22 5.31
N LEU A 77 0.76 -21.79 5.40
CA LEU A 77 -0.11 -21.62 4.24
C LEU A 77 0.46 -20.60 3.23
N LEU A 78 0.95 -19.46 3.71
CA LEU A 78 1.55 -18.43 2.88
C LEU A 78 2.85 -18.90 2.22
N LEU A 79 3.74 -19.52 2.98
CA LEU A 79 4.99 -20.07 2.44
C LEU A 79 4.70 -21.10 1.33
N ASN A 80 3.75 -22.01 1.56
CA ASN A 80 3.34 -22.99 0.56
C ASN A 80 2.72 -22.34 -0.69
N GLY A 81 1.92 -21.29 -0.50
CA GLY A 81 1.39 -20.47 -1.59
C GLY A 81 2.49 -19.79 -2.41
N ILE A 82 3.47 -19.20 -1.73
CA ILE A 82 4.63 -18.54 -2.34
C ILE A 82 5.48 -19.55 -3.12
N LYS A 83 5.81 -20.71 -2.53
CA LYS A 83 6.57 -21.78 -3.21
C LYS A 83 5.88 -22.24 -4.50
N ARG A 84 4.56 -22.43 -4.43
CA ARG A 84 3.78 -22.82 -5.61
C ARG A 84 3.80 -21.75 -6.69
N GLU A 85 3.58 -20.51 -6.31
CA GLU A 85 3.49 -19.40 -7.26
C GLU A 85 4.83 -19.01 -7.84
N TRP A 86 5.90 -19.22 -7.08
CA TRP A 86 7.27 -19.18 -7.57
C TRP A 86 7.46 -20.18 -8.72
N LYS A 87 7.19 -21.47 -8.46
CA LYS A 87 7.29 -22.53 -9.46
C LYS A 87 6.42 -22.26 -10.69
N CYS A 88 5.16 -21.83 -10.48
CA CYS A 88 4.29 -21.44 -11.59
C CYS A 88 4.82 -20.24 -12.38
N GLY A 89 5.51 -19.30 -11.72
CA GLY A 89 6.17 -18.17 -12.39
C GLY A 89 7.28 -18.63 -13.32
N GLU A 90 8.17 -19.48 -12.82
CA GLU A 90 9.26 -20.09 -13.60
C GLU A 90 8.72 -20.91 -14.78
N GLU A 91 7.78 -21.83 -14.52
CA GLU A 91 7.16 -22.67 -15.55
C GLU A 91 6.48 -21.82 -16.62
N ASN A 92 5.70 -20.81 -16.23
CA ASN A 92 5.00 -19.94 -17.17
C ASN A 92 5.96 -19.11 -18.02
N PHE A 93 7.05 -18.62 -17.42
CA PHE A 93 8.10 -17.93 -18.17
C PHE A 93 8.68 -18.84 -19.26
N TRP A 94 9.10 -20.05 -18.88
CA TRP A 94 9.68 -21.01 -19.84
C TRP A 94 8.69 -21.48 -20.90
N ASP A 95 7.42 -21.69 -20.54
CA ASP A 95 6.35 -22.01 -21.48
C ASP A 95 6.18 -20.90 -22.53
N ARG A 96 6.14 -19.62 -22.11
CA ARG A 96 6.04 -18.47 -23.04
C ARG A 96 7.24 -18.37 -23.98
N VAL A 97 8.44 -18.54 -23.44
CA VAL A 97 9.69 -18.55 -24.21
C VAL A 97 9.64 -19.69 -25.24
N LYS A 98 9.27 -20.91 -24.82
CA LYS A 98 9.16 -22.09 -25.69
C LYS A 98 8.14 -21.88 -26.81
N LEU A 99 6.94 -21.42 -26.49
CA LEU A 99 5.87 -21.18 -27.49
C LEU A 99 6.31 -20.19 -28.58
N SER A 100 7.11 -19.20 -28.20
CA SER A 100 7.57 -18.16 -29.13
C SER A 100 8.71 -18.63 -30.04
N LEU A 101 9.37 -19.73 -29.69
CA LEU A 101 10.62 -20.16 -30.32
C LEU A 101 10.53 -21.56 -30.97
N SER A 102 9.66 -22.46 -30.52
CA SER A 102 9.70 -23.88 -30.93
C SER A 102 8.95 -24.22 -32.22
N LYS A 103 9.11 -23.43 -33.29
CA LYS A 103 8.48 -23.73 -34.59
C LYS A 103 9.26 -24.78 -35.40
N THR A 104 10.58 -24.88 -35.22
CA THR A 104 11.43 -25.89 -35.90
C THR A 104 12.25 -26.74 -34.91
N ALA A 105 12.77 -27.88 -35.37
CA ALA A 105 13.58 -28.78 -34.55
C ALA A 105 14.91 -28.14 -34.08
N GLN A 106 15.53 -27.31 -34.92
CA GLN A 106 16.74 -26.55 -34.57
C GLN A 106 16.46 -25.52 -33.46
N GLN A 107 15.32 -24.82 -33.54
CA GLN A 107 14.94 -23.85 -32.51
C GLN A 107 14.60 -24.53 -31.17
N ARG A 108 14.03 -25.75 -31.21
CA ARG A 108 13.81 -26.56 -29.99
C ARG A 108 15.14 -26.91 -29.30
N LYS A 109 16.14 -27.40 -30.04
CA LYS A 109 17.47 -27.70 -29.50
C LYS A 109 18.16 -26.48 -28.88
N LEU A 110 18.03 -25.30 -29.50
CA LEU A 110 18.55 -24.07 -28.89
C LEU A 110 17.82 -23.73 -27.60
N ASN A 111 16.48 -23.79 -27.58
CA ASN A 111 15.72 -23.47 -26.37
C ASN A 111 16.17 -24.33 -25.21
N ASP A 112 16.41 -25.61 -25.46
CA ASP A 112 16.91 -26.53 -24.44
C ASP A 112 18.33 -26.13 -24.00
N HIS A 113 19.23 -25.79 -24.94
CA HIS A 113 20.59 -25.34 -24.62
C HIS A 113 20.62 -24.02 -23.82
N ILE A 114 19.84 -23.01 -24.23
CA ILE A 114 19.74 -21.72 -23.54
C ILE A 114 19.07 -21.90 -22.18
N ARG A 115 18.02 -22.72 -22.10
CA ARG A 115 17.36 -23.07 -20.84
C ARG A 115 18.35 -23.75 -19.90
N GLU A 116 19.08 -24.77 -20.35
CA GLU A 116 20.07 -25.47 -19.53
C GLU A 116 21.15 -24.52 -19.03
N GLN A 117 21.70 -23.67 -19.89
CA GLN A 117 22.71 -22.69 -19.49
C GLN A 117 22.16 -21.62 -18.54
N ALA A 118 20.96 -21.10 -18.81
CA ALA A 118 20.30 -20.13 -17.95
C ALA A 118 19.94 -20.73 -16.58
N THR A 119 19.56 -22.01 -16.55
CA THR A 119 19.23 -22.77 -15.32
C THR A 119 20.49 -23.08 -14.52
N LYS A 120 21.61 -23.46 -15.17
CA LYS A 120 22.91 -23.71 -14.52
C LYS A 120 23.56 -22.45 -13.94
N SER A 121 23.24 -21.28 -14.47
CA SER A 121 23.80 -19.98 -14.04
C SER A 121 22.88 -19.18 -13.11
N ALA A 122 21.72 -19.73 -12.73
CA ALA A 122 20.74 -19.05 -11.88
C ALA A 122 21.39 -18.49 -10.61
N ARG A 123 21.19 -17.20 -10.34
CA ARG A 123 21.39 -16.64 -9.00
C ARG A 123 20.23 -17.17 -8.16
N ASP A 124 20.45 -18.23 -7.40
CA ASP A 124 19.39 -18.96 -6.68
C ASP A 124 18.82 -18.15 -5.51
N LYS A 125 18.01 -17.14 -5.82
CA LYS A 125 17.03 -16.64 -4.87
C LYS A 125 15.87 -17.62 -4.89
N THR A 126 15.69 -18.36 -3.80
CA THR A 126 14.59 -19.33 -3.67
C THR A 126 13.31 -18.67 -3.17
N ALA A 127 12.19 -19.39 -3.28
CA ALA A 127 10.93 -18.99 -2.67
C ALA A 127 11.06 -18.75 -1.15
N GLU A 128 11.89 -19.54 -0.47
CA GLU A 128 12.23 -19.39 0.95
C GLU A 128 13.04 -18.12 1.21
N ALA A 129 14.05 -17.83 0.39
CA ALA A 129 14.82 -16.59 0.49
C ALA A 129 13.91 -15.37 0.28
N PHE A 130 12.99 -15.42 -0.68
CA PHE A 130 11.97 -14.39 -0.88
C PHE A 130 11.04 -14.25 0.33
N TYR A 131 10.66 -15.35 0.99
CA TYR A 131 9.77 -15.32 2.15
C TYR A 131 10.45 -14.72 3.41
N ASN A 132 11.74 -15.01 3.59
CA ASN A 132 12.54 -14.57 4.73
C ASN A 132 13.17 -13.19 4.56
N GLU A 133 13.09 -12.58 3.38
CA GLU A 133 13.56 -11.23 3.10
C GLU A 133 12.82 -10.19 3.95
N LYS A 134 13.56 -9.25 4.54
CA LYS A 134 12.98 -8.09 5.22
C LYS A 134 12.54 -7.03 4.20
N ARG A 135 11.30 -6.57 4.34
CA ARG A 135 10.68 -5.48 3.57
C ARG A 135 10.15 -4.46 4.55
N HIS A 136 10.70 -3.24 4.51
CA HIS A 136 10.38 -2.19 5.50
C HIS A 136 10.64 -2.66 6.94
N GLY A 137 11.77 -3.32 7.16
CA GLY A 137 12.18 -3.83 8.48
C GLY A 137 11.54 -5.16 8.88
N PHE A 138 10.49 -5.62 8.19
CA PHE A 138 9.76 -6.84 8.56
C PHE A 138 9.80 -7.92 7.48
N THR A 139 9.96 -9.16 7.93
CA THR A 139 9.71 -10.38 7.14
C THR A 139 8.21 -10.62 6.96
N ILE A 140 7.83 -11.55 6.07
CA ILE A 140 6.42 -11.94 5.92
C ILE A 140 5.89 -12.55 7.22
N SER A 141 6.70 -13.33 7.92
CA SER A 141 6.29 -13.99 9.16
C SER A 141 5.99 -12.98 10.28
N GLU A 142 6.83 -11.97 10.47
CA GLU A 142 6.61 -10.87 11.42
C GLU A 142 5.35 -10.07 11.07
N ARG A 143 5.08 -9.86 9.79
CA ARG A 143 3.83 -9.22 9.35
C ARG A 143 2.60 -10.06 9.71
N VAL A 144 2.68 -11.39 9.60
CA VAL A 144 1.59 -12.29 10.04
C VAL A 144 1.39 -12.24 11.56
N TRP A 145 2.47 -12.14 12.34
CA TRP A 145 2.37 -11.93 13.79
C TRP A 145 1.68 -10.61 14.14
N ASN A 146 1.89 -9.55 13.36
CA ASN A 146 1.15 -8.30 13.54
C ASN A 146 -0.36 -8.49 13.29
N LEU A 147 -0.74 -9.34 12.33
CA LEU A 147 -2.15 -9.67 12.07
C LEU A 147 -2.81 -10.38 13.24
N SER A 148 -2.10 -11.31 13.91
CA SER A 148 -2.65 -12.03 15.06
C SER A 148 -2.86 -11.09 16.25
N ARG A 149 -1.98 -10.11 16.47
CA ARG A 149 -2.19 -9.04 17.48
C ARG A 149 -3.43 -8.19 17.18
N ASN A 150 -3.65 -7.84 15.91
CA ASN A 150 -4.86 -7.10 15.51
C ASN A 150 -6.13 -7.94 15.65
N ALA A 151 -6.05 -9.25 15.39
CA ALA A 151 -7.18 -10.15 15.57
C ALA A 151 -7.66 -10.19 17.03
N LYS A 152 -6.75 -10.14 18.02
CA LYS A 152 -7.12 -10.03 19.44
C LYS A 152 -8.00 -8.82 19.71
N LYS A 153 -7.59 -7.64 19.22
CA LYS A 153 -8.34 -6.38 19.37
C LYS A 153 -9.68 -6.43 18.66
N GLU A 154 -9.73 -7.01 17.45
CA GLU A 154 -10.97 -7.22 16.70
C GLU A 154 -11.96 -8.12 17.46
N ILE A 155 -11.48 -9.20 18.08
CA ILE A 155 -12.31 -10.09 18.93
C ILE A 155 -12.86 -9.33 20.14
N GLU A 156 -12.06 -8.50 20.81
CA GLU A 156 -12.53 -7.68 21.94
C GLU A 156 -13.65 -6.73 21.52
N ILE A 157 -13.55 -6.13 20.34
CA ILE A 157 -14.58 -5.23 19.79
C ILE A 157 -15.87 -5.98 19.52
N VAL A 158 -15.77 -7.14 18.85
CA VAL A 158 -16.93 -7.99 18.57
C VAL A 158 -17.62 -8.40 19.86
N LEU A 159 -16.83 -8.81 20.86
CA LEU A 159 -17.32 -9.24 22.16
C LEU A 159 -18.05 -8.10 22.89
N GLN A 160 -17.39 -6.95 23.06
CA GLN A 160 -17.98 -5.81 23.79
C GLN A 160 -19.23 -5.27 23.10
N ASN A 161 -19.24 -5.20 21.77
CA ASN A 161 -20.44 -4.81 21.02
C ASN A 161 -21.60 -5.79 21.28
N GLY A 162 -21.31 -7.09 21.22
CA GLY A 162 -22.29 -8.14 21.49
C GLY A 162 -22.88 -8.07 22.89
N ILE A 163 -22.03 -7.85 23.89
CA ILE A 163 -22.44 -7.68 25.29
C ILE A 163 -23.31 -6.44 25.46
N LYS A 164 -22.91 -5.29 24.89
CA LYS A 164 -23.71 -4.04 24.92
C LYS A 164 -25.08 -4.21 24.28
N GLU A 165 -25.17 -4.95 23.18
CA GLU A 165 -26.44 -5.29 22.51
C GLU A 165 -27.25 -6.35 23.27
N GLY A 166 -26.69 -6.96 24.34
CA GLY A 166 -27.31 -8.02 25.13
C GLY A 166 -27.44 -9.36 24.40
N LYS A 167 -26.52 -9.64 23.47
CA LYS A 167 -26.51 -10.85 22.64
C LYS A 167 -25.86 -12.01 23.37
N SER A 168 -26.40 -13.21 23.17
CA SER A 168 -25.78 -14.47 23.55
C SER A 168 -24.52 -14.77 22.71
N ALA A 169 -23.67 -15.68 23.20
CA ALA A 169 -22.48 -16.12 22.46
C ALA A 169 -22.82 -16.69 21.07
N ALA A 170 -23.97 -17.36 20.93
CA ALA A 170 -24.45 -17.88 19.65
C ALA A 170 -24.82 -16.74 18.67
N GLU A 171 -25.49 -15.70 19.16
CA GLU A 171 -25.89 -14.54 18.37
C GLU A 171 -24.71 -13.66 17.97
N ILE A 172 -23.67 -13.57 18.81
CA ILE A 172 -22.41 -12.90 18.48
C ILE A 172 -21.67 -13.67 17.37
N SER A 173 -21.73 -15.00 17.43
CA SER A 173 -21.01 -15.88 16.48
C SER A 173 -21.64 -15.90 15.09
N LYS A 174 -22.96 -15.81 14.99
CA LYS A 174 -23.73 -15.91 13.72
C LYS A 174 -23.29 -14.91 12.63
N PRO A 175 -23.10 -13.60 12.90
CA PRO A 175 -22.67 -12.63 11.90
C PRO A 175 -21.16 -12.57 11.65
N LEU A 176 -20.32 -13.33 12.37
CA LEU A 176 -18.85 -13.22 12.27
C LEU A 176 -18.33 -13.35 10.84
N LYS A 177 -18.86 -14.28 10.06
CA LYS A 177 -18.45 -14.47 8.66
C LYS A 177 -18.75 -13.22 7.81
N GLY A 178 -19.88 -12.56 8.08
CA GLY A 178 -20.23 -11.29 7.45
C GLY A 178 -19.29 -10.15 7.85
N TYR A 179 -18.89 -10.11 9.13
CA TYR A 179 -17.94 -9.11 9.63
C TYR A 179 -16.54 -9.25 9.05
N LEU A 180 -16.08 -10.47 8.75
CA LEU A 180 -14.82 -10.66 8.04
C LEU A 180 -14.86 -9.98 6.65
N ASN A 181 -15.98 -10.09 5.94
CA ASN A 181 -16.14 -9.48 4.61
C ASN A 181 -16.39 -7.95 4.70
N GLU A 182 -17.16 -7.52 5.68
CA GLU A 182 -17.58 -6.13 5.91
C GLU A 182 -17.17 -5.62 7.30
N PRO A 183 -15.87 -5.40 7.52
CA PRO A 183 -15.34 -5.15 8.85
C PRO A 183 -15.71 -3.80 9.42
N GLU A 184 -16.09 -2.81 8.60
CA GLU A 184 -16.60 -1.53 9.11
C GLU A 184 -17.88 -1.72 9.93
N ARG A 185 -18.65 -2.79 9.71
CA ARG A 185 -19.82 -3.12 10.53
C ARG A 185 -19.45 -3.43 11.99
N LEU A 186 -18.21 -3.81 12.28
CA LEU A 186 -17.71 -4.03 13.64
C LEU A 186 -17.44 -2.73 14.40
N PHE A 187 -17.16 -1.65 13.68
CA PHE A 187 -16.75 -0.36 14.27
C PHE A 187 -17.89 0.65 14.31
N ARG A 188 -19.13 0.17 14.25
CA ARG A 188 -20.34 0.97 14.34
C ARG A 188 -20.73 1.23 15.78
N ARG A 189 -21.54 2.27 16.01
CA ARG A 189 -22.26 2.44 17.27
C ARG A 189 -23.31 1.35 17.39
N VAL A 190 -23.40 0.75 18.57
CA VAL A 190 -24.40 -0.25 18.90
C VAL A 190 -25.38 0.32 19.91
N LYS A 191 -26.64 -0.15 19.86
CA LYS A 191 -27.66 0.26 20.82
C LYS A 191 -27.38 -0.46 22.13
N ASN A 192 -27.07 0.29 23.17
CA ASN A 192 -26.90 -0.25 24.51
C ASN A 192 -28.26 -0.74 25.02
N LYS A 193 -28.32 -1.99 25.48
CA LYS A 193 -29.55 -2.60 26.02
C LYS A 193 -30.02 -1.94 27.32
N GLU A 194 -29.10 -1.46 28.15
CA GLU A 194 -29.38 -0.83 29.44
C GLU A 194 -29.79 0.64 29.29
N THR A 195 -29.05 1.43 28.52
CA THR A 195 -29.31 2.88 28.39
C THR A 195 -30.20 3.24 27.20
N GLY A 196 -30.34 2.34 26.22
CA GLY A 196 -31.06 2.60 24.97
C GLY A 196 -30.32 3.49 23.96
N GLU A 197 -29.16 4.04 24.33
CA GLU A 197 -28.38 4.98 23.50
C GLU A 197 -27.48 4.27 22.47
N LEU A 198 -27.13 4.98 21.39
CA LEU A 198 -26.19 4.52 20.39
C LEU A 198 -24.76 4.94 20.74
N GLU A 199 -23.91 3.98 21.08
CA GLU A 199 -22.54 4.23 21.52
C GLU A 199 -21.51 3.25 20.93
N LEU A 200 -20.25 3.65 20.89
CA LEU A 200 -19.13 2.77 20.51
C LEU A 200 -18.65 1.99 21.72
N SER A 201 -18.29 0.71 21.54
CA SER A 201 -17.57 -0.04 22.59
C SER A 201 -16.23 0.60 22.94
N LYS A 202 -15.77 0.40 24.18
CA LYS A 202 -14.49 0.94 24.66
C LYS A 202 -13.31 0.44 23.80
N ALA A 203 -13.37 -0.81 23.35
CA ALA A 203 -12.39 -1.37 22.44
C ALA A 203 -12.45 -0.71 21.05
N ALA A 204 -13.64 -0.44 20.50
CA ALA A 204 -13.78 0.24 19.20
C ALA A 204 -13.27 1.68 19.25
N GLN A 205 -13.52 2.39 20.34
CA GLN A 205 -13.00 3.74 20.57
C GLN A 205 -11.47 3.78 20.65
N LYS A 206 -10.83 2.76 21.22
CA LYS A 206 -9.36 2.68 21.34
C LYS A 206 -8.66 2.20 20.04
N TYR A 207 -9.40 1.62 19.10
CA TYR A 207 -8.79 0.94 17.97
C TYR A 207 -8.64 1.84 16.73
N HIS A 208 -7.40 2.33 16.54
CA HIS A 208 -7.01 3.13 15.39
C HIS A 208 -5.76 2.52 14.72
N PRO A 209 -5.92 1.59 13.76
CA PRO A 209 -4.79 0.89 13.12
C PRO A 209 -3.94 1.78 12.19
N GLY A 210 -4.29 3.05 12.01
CA GLY A 210 -3.60 4.00 11.14
C GLY A 210 -4.12 4.01 9.70
N GLN A 211 -3.59 4.94 8.90
CA GLN A 211 -3.96 5.07 7.50
C GLN A 211 -3.42 3.90 6.67
N GLY A 212 -4.21 3.45 5.70
CA GLY A 212 -3.81 2.39 4.78
C GLY A 212 -3.71 1.00 5.41
N VAL A 213 -4.15 0.80 6.65
CA VAL A 213 -4.28 -0.51 7.30
C VAL A 213 -5.76 -0.82 7.50
N TYR A 214 -6.22 -1.98 7.05
CA TYR A 214 -7.61 -2.36 7.31
C TYR A 214 -7.81 -2.55 8.81
N ARG A 215 -9.00 -2.24 9.29
CA ARG A 215 -9.33 -2.55 10.69
C ARG A 215 -9.40 -4.05 10.96
N SER A 216 -9.77 -4.84 9.96
CA SER A 216 -9.86 -6.29 10.10
C SER A 216 -8.55 -7.01 9.79
N ALA A 217 -8.18 -7.91 10.71
CA ALA A 217 -7.08 -8.85 10.54
C ALA A 217 -7.27 -9.71 9.30
N TYR A 218 -8.51 -10.10 8.96
CA TYR A 218 -8.80 -10.87 7.76
C TYR A 218 -8.52 -10.10 6.47
N LYS A 219 -9.02 -8.86 6.33
CA LYS A 219 -8.73 -8.07 5.13
C LYS A 219 -7.24 -7.80 4.95
N ASN A 220 -6.52 -7.55 6.06
CA ASN A 220 -5.07 -7.41 6.01
C ASN A 220 -4.36 -8.72 5.64
N ALA A 221 -4.81 -9.87 6.14
CA ALA A 221 -4.29 -11.19 5.76
C ALA A 221 -4.48 -11.46 4.26
N MET A 222 -5.68 -11.20 3.73
CA MET A 222 -5.95 -11.36 2.30
C MET A 222 -5.11 -10.41 1.44
N ARG A 223 -4.93 -9.16 1.89
CA ARG A 223 -4.06 -8.19 1.22
C ARG A 223 -2.62 -8.66 1.19
N LEU A 224 -2.10 -9.11 2.33
CA LEU A 224 -0.75 -9.66 2.45
C LEU A 224 -0.58 -10.84 1.49
N ALA A 225 -1.44 -11.85 1.62
CA ALA A 225 -1.39 -13.05 0.78
C ALA A 225 -1.35 -12.73 -0.71
N ARG A 226 -2.34 -11.96 -1.21
CA ARG A 226 -2.43 -11.60 -2.64
C ARG A 226 -1.21 -10.83 -3.14
N THR A 227 -0.71 -9.90 -2.33
CA THR A 227 0.43 -9.05 -2.69
C THR A 227 1.72 -9.88 -2.75
N GLU A 228 2.02 -10.65 -1.69
CA GLU A 228 3.28 -11.39 -1.61
C GLU A 228 3.33 -12.56 -2.60
N ILE A 229 2.20 -13.23 -2.85
CA ILE A 229 2.11 -14.32 -3.83
C ILE A 229 2.38 -13.81 -5.24
N LYS A 230 1.75 -12.69 -5.63
CA LYS A 230 1.94 -12.13 -6.97
C LYS A 230 3.36 -11.58 -7.13
N ALA A 231 3.90 -10.96 -6.10
CA ALA A 231 5.29 -10.52 -6.07
C ALA A 231 6.27 -11.69 -6.21
N ALA A 232 6.02 -12.82 -5.53
CA ALA A 232 6.84 -14.03 -5.66
C ALA A 232 6.79 -14.59 -7.09
N TYR A 233 5.60 -14.64 -7.70
CA TYR A 233 5.44 -15.08 -9.08
C TYR A 233 6.26 -14.23 -10.06
N HIS A 234 6.21 -12.89 -9.95
CA HIS A 234 7.00 -12.03 -10.83
C HIS A 234 8.50 -12.06 -10.51
N GLU A 235 8.90 -12.17 -9.25
CA GLU A 235 10.32 -12.33 -8.88
C GLU A 235 10.91 -13.60 -9.51
N ALA A 236 10.15 -14.69 -9.51
CA ALA A 236 10.54 -15.96 -10.11
C ALA A 236 10.73 -15.83 -11.63
N GLN A 237 9.80 -15.17 -12.32
CA GLN A 237 9.95 -14.84 -13.74
C GLN A 237 11.17 -13.95 -14.01
N TRP A 238 11.35 -12.92 -13.17
CA TRP A 238 12.46 -12.00 -13.29
C TRP A 238 13.81 -12.72 -13.16
N ASN A 239 13.94 -13.61 -12.18
CA ASN A 239 15.13 -14.45 -11.97
C ASN A 239 15.40 -15.36 -13.16
N ALA A 240 14.39 -16.07 -13.66
CA ALA A 240 14.53 -16.98 -14.80
C ALA A 240 14.99 -16.24 -16.08
N ALA A 241 14.60 -14.97 -16.24
CA ALA A 241 15.00 -14.17 -17.39
C ALA A 241 16.45 -13.67 -17.34
N GLN A 242 17.04 -13.45 -16.16
CA GLN A 242 18.34 -12.74 -16.05
C GLN A 242 19.43 -13.42 -16.89
N ASN A 243 19.47 -14.75 -16.88
CA ASN A 243 20.47 -15.53 -17.61
C ASN A 243 20.03 -15.98 -19.02
N ASN A 244 18.80 -15.66 -19.41
CA ASN A 244 18.31 -15.96 -20.74
C ASN A 244 18.66 -14.80 -21.67
N SER A 245 19.64 -14.99 -22.55
CA SER A 245 20.11 -13.95 -23.48
C SER A 245 19.05 -13.55 -24.50
N LEU A 246 18.03 -14.38 -24.76
CA LEU A 246 16.94 -14.06 -25.67
C LEU A 246 15.97 -13.02 -25.14
N ILE A 247 15.95 -12.79 -23.82
CA ILE A 247 15.08 -11.77 -23.22
C ILE A 247 15.78 -10.42 -23.30
N VAL A 248 15.11 -9.47 -23.95
CA VAL A 248 15.61 -8.10 -24.20
C VAL A 248 14.92 -7.04 -23.34
N GLY A 249 13.81 -7.40 -22.69
CA GLY A 249 13.02 -6.49 -21.86
C GLY A 249 11.77 -7.15 -21.28
N TRP A 250 10.90 -6.32 -20.68
CA TRP A 250 9.62 -6.70 -20.11
C TRP A 250 8.51 -5.80 -20.64
N GLN A 251 7.42 -6.40 -21.11
CA GLN A 251 6.17 -5.70 -21.34
C GLN A 251 5.31 -5.83 -20.08
N ILE A 252 5.02 -4.71 -19.42
CA ILE A 252 4.08 -4.65 -18.29
C ILE A 252 2.70 -4.34 -18.86
N VAL A 253 1.73 -5.22 -18.62
CA VAL A 253 0.36 -5.11 -19.13
C VAL A 253 -0.66 -5.13 -18.00
N LEU A 254 -1.77 -4.42 -18.23
CA LEU A 254 -2.90 -4.42 -17.31
C LEU A 254 -3.50 -5.82 -17.17
N SER A 255 -4.00 -6.11 -15.98
CA SER A 255 -4.89 -7.24 -15.81
C SER A 255 -6.28 -6.90 -16.34
N ASN A 256 -7.07 -7.91 -16.73
CA ASN A 256 -8.48 -7.76 -17.09
C ASN A 256 -9.38 -7.25 -15.94
N ASN A 257 -8.80 -6.89 -14.80
CA ASN A 257 -9.49 -6.48 -13.58
C ASN A 257 -9.24 -4.99 -13.23
N HIS A 258 -8.86 -4.15 -14.20
CA HIS A 258 -8.91 -2.68 -14.11
C HIS A 258 -10.35 -2.16 -14.25
N THR A 259 -11.28 -2.81 -13.54
CA THR A 259 -12.71 -2.49 -13.53
C THR A 259 -13.21 -2.47 -12.10
N THR A 260 -13.96 -1.44 -11.74
CA THR A 260 -14.71 -1.36 -10.48
C THR A 260 -16.20 -1.56 -10.73
N LEU A 261 -16.97 -1.96 -9.73
CA LEU A 261 -18.42 -2.10 -9.86
C LEU A 261 -19.11 -0.80 -9.44
N ILE A 262 -19.82 -0.15 -10.37
CA ILE A 262 -20.71 0.98 -10.10
C ILE A 262 -22.14 0.49 -10.31
N LYS A 263 -22.94 0.44 -9.23
CA LYS A 263 -24.32 -0.11 -9.26
C LYS A 263 -24.39 -1.53 -9.84
N GLY A 264 -23.41 -2.37 -9.52
CA GLY A 264 -23.33 -3.76 -10.01
C GLY A 264 -22.82 -3.92 -11.44
N LYS A 265 -22.52 -2.82 -12.16
CA LYS A 265 -21.94 -2.87 -13.50
C LYS A 265 -20.42 -2.63 -13.45
N PRO A 266 -19.60 -3.43 -14.17
CA PRO A 266 -18.17 -3.19 -14.27
C PRO A 266 -17.91 -1.93 -15.12
N VAL A 267 -17.20 -0.97 -14.53
CA VAL A 267 -16.76 0.28 -15.16
C VAL A 267 -15.24 0.35 -15.05
N PRO A 268 -14.52 0.73 -16.12
CA PRO A 268 -13.08 0.93 -16.05
C PRO A 268 -12.70 1.86 -14.90
N PHE A 269 -11.69 1.46 -14.12
CA PHE A 269 -11.13 2.26 -13.04
C PHE A 269 -9.69 2.59 -13.39
N LYS A 270 -9.38 3.88 -13.40
CA LYS A 270 -8.02 4.37 -13.66
C LYS A 270 -7.23 4.43 -12.37
N ASP A 271 -6.08 3.76 -12.34
CA ASP A 271 -5.07 3.91 -11.31
C ASP A 271 -3.65 4.00 -11.90
N ILE A 272 -2.65 3.95 -11.01
CA ILE A 272 -1.23 4.03 -11.36
C ILE A 272 -0.79 2.98 -12.40
N CYS A 273 -1.42 1.80 -12.44
CA CYS A 273 -1.05 0.79 -13.44
C CYS A 273 -1.38 1.26 -14.85
N ASP A 274 -2.48 1.98 -15.04
CA ASP A 274 -2.88 2.52 -16.34
C ASP A 274 -1.88 3.56 -16.85
N GLU A 275 -1.24 4.29 -15.93
CA GLU A 275 -0.21 5.28 -16.23
C GLU A 275 1.16 4.63 -16.51
N LEU A 276 1.48 3.53 -15.82
CA LEU A 276 2.80 2.89 -15.83
C LEU A 276 2.86 1.60 -16.67
N VAL A 277 1.89 1.35 -17.56
CA VAL A 277 2.04 0.27 -18.56
C VAL A 277 3.08 0.65 -19.60
N GLY A 278 3.81 -0.35 -20.11
CA GLY A 278 4.80 -0.13 -21.16
C GLY A 278 5.92 -1.16 -21.18
N GLU A 279 6.95 -0.85 -21.95
CA GLU A 279 8.17 -1.62 -22.08
C GLU A 279 9.21 -1.16 -21.05
N TYR A 280 9.80 -2.11 -20.35
CA TYR A 280 10.78 -1.87 -19.31
C TYR A 280 12.05 -2.68 -19.58
N PRO A 281 13.23 -2.18 -19.15
CA PRO A 281 14.47 -2.91 -19.31
C PRO A 281 14.46 -4.27 -18.61
N LYS A 282 15.20 -5.25 -19.15
CA LYS A 282 15.29 -6.61 -18.58
C LYS A 282 15.62 -6.63 -17.08
N SER A 283 16.43 -5.68 -16.66
CA SER A 283 16.92 -5.58 -15.29
C SER A 283 15.99 -4.79 -14.35
N PHE A 284 14.82 -4.35 -14.83
CA PHE A 284 13.74 -3.75 -14.04
C PHE A 284 12.98 -4.84 -13.28
N LYS A 285 12.84 -4.67 -11.96
CA LYS A 285 12.13 -5.59 -11.06
C LYS A 285 10.70 -5.14 -10.84
N PHE A 286 9.75 -5.84 -11.44
CA PHE A 286 8.34 -5.58 -11.24
C PHE A 286 7.70 -6.61 -10.30
N LYS A 287 7.26 -6.18 -9.11
CA LYS A 287 6.47 -7.01 -8.18
C LYS A 287 4.98 -6.61 -8.15
N GLY A 288 4.58 -5.62 -8.95
CA GLY A 288 3.29 -4.93 -8.91
C GLY A 288 3.49 -3.41 -8.78
N TRP A 289 2.47 -2.60 -9.05
CA TRP A 289 2.55 -1.13 -8.81
C TRP A 289 2.02 -0.74 -7.44
N HIS A 290 1.02 -1.46 -6.95
CA HIS A 290 0.37 -1.21 -5.67
C HIS A 290 0.00 -2.53 -4.98
N PRO A 291 -0.38 -2.50 -3.69
CA PRO A 291 -0.90 -3.69 -3.00
C PRO A 291 -2.09 -4.29 -3.75
N GLN A 292 -2.17 -5.63 -3.79
CA GLN A 292 -3.17 -6.38 -4.56
C GLN A 292 -3.15 -6.14 -6.08
N CYS A 293 -2.08 -5.58 -6.64
CA CYS A 293 -1.90 -5.45 -8.08
C CYS A 293 -1.99 -6.82 -8.77
N ARG A 294 -2.74 -6.90 -9.87
CA ARG A 294 -2.96 -8.12 -10.66
C ARG A 294 -2.29 -8.09 -12.04
N CYS A 295 -1.73 -6.95 -12.43
CA CYS A 295 -1.04 -6.74 -13.70
C CYS A 295 0.05 -7.80 -13.95
N GLN A 296 0.37 -8.01 -15.22
CA GLN A 296 1.29 -9.05 -15.65
C GLN A 296 2.58 -8.45 -16.19
N MET A 297 3.65 -9.22 -16.07
CA MET A 297 4.95 -8.95 -16.66
C MET A 297 5.23 -10.03 -17.69
N LEU A 298 5.33 -9.63 -18.95
CA LEU A 298 5.53 -10.54 -20.08
C LEU A 298 6.94 -10.33 -20.65
N PRO A 299 7.71 -11.41 -20.90
CA PRO A 299 9.05 -11.26 -21.45
C PRO A 299 9.00 -10.76 -22.90
N ILE A 300 9.84 -9.78 -23.24
CA ILE A 300 10.08 -9.35 -24.61
C ILE A 300 11.26 -10.16 -25.14
N LEU A 301 11.07 -10.81 -26.28
CA LEU A 301 12.09 -11.63 -26.94
C LEU A 301 12.81 -10.82 -28.02
N ALA A 302 14.12 -11.06 -28.16
CA ALA A 302 14.93 -10.56 -29.29
C ALA A 302 14.26 -10.91 -30.62
N LYS A 303 14.41 -10.05 -31.64
CA LYS A 303 13.74 -10.22 -32.95
C LYS A 303 14.20 -11.52 -33.63
N GLN A 304 13.38 -12.07 -34.54
CA GLN A 304 13.71 -13.35 -35.20
C GLN A 304 15.08 -13.35 -35.89
N GLU A 305 15.47 -12.24 -36.51
CA GLU A 305 16.76 -12.07 -37.18
C GLU A 305 17.93 -12.12 -36.19
N GLU A 306 17.81 -11.43 -35.06
CA GLU A 306 18.81 -11.44 -33.98
C GLU A 306 18.94 -12.82 -33.35
N ARG A 307 17.82 -13.55 -33.21
CA ARG A 307 17.86 -14.95 -32.79
C ARG A 307 18.60 -15.80 -33.81
N ASN A 308 18.42 -15.53 -35.10
CA ASN A 308 19.14 -16.21 -36.18
C ASN A 308 20.64 -15.92 -36.19
N ASP A 309 21.03 -14.70 -35.85
CA ASP A 309 22.43 -14.35 -35.61
C ASP A 309 22.99 -15.07 -34.38
N LEU A 310 22.24 -15.13 -33.27
CA LEU A 310 22.64 -15.87 -32.08
C LEU A 310 22.86 -17.36 -32.39
N TYR A 311 21.96 -17.98 -33.17
CA TYR A 311 22.11 -19.38 -33.60
C TYR A 311 23.48 -19.58 -34.26
N ARG A 312 23.79 -18.79 -35.29
CA ARG A 312 25.07 -18.89 -36.03
C ARG A 312 26.27 -18.71 -35.09
N LYS A 313 26.28 -17.63 -34.31
CA LYS A 313 27.38 -17.32 -33.38
C LYS A 313 27.59 -18.37 -32.30
N ILE A 314 26.55 -19.06 -31.83
CA ILE A 314 26.71 -20.16 -30.86
C ILE A 314 27.44 -21.34 -31.49
N PHE A 315 27.08 -21.74 -32.71
CA PHE A 315 27.74 -22.86 -33.40
C PHE A 315 29.16 -22.51 -33.87
N ASP A 316 29.43 -21.23 -34.15
CA ASP A 316 30.77 -20.73 -34.50
C ASP A 316 31.67 -20.46 -33.28
N GLY A 317 31.19 -20.70 -32.05
CA GLY A 317 31.93 -20.40 -30.82
C GLY A 317 32.06 -18.90 -30.49
N LYS A 318 31.40 -18.02 -31.24
CA LYS A 318 31.46 -16.55 -31.14
C LYS A 318 30.28 -15.91 -30.40
N ARG A 319 29.69 -16.63 -29.44
CA ARG A 319 28.51 -16.15 -28.71
C ARG A 319 28.69 -14.75 -28.08
N GLY A 320 29.89 -14.43 -27.58
CA GLY A 320 30.19 -13.15 -26.92
C GLY A 320 30.04 -11.92 -27.82
N GLU A 321 30.04 -12.10 -29.15
CA GLU A 321 29.86 -11.04 -30.14
C GLU A 321 28.38 -10.76 -30.45
N TRP A 322 27.45 -11.49 -29.85
CA TRP A 322 26.02 -11.27 -30.05
C TRP A 322 25.49 -10.14 -29.16
N LYS A 323 24.89 -9.12 -29.79
CA LYS A 323 24.33 -7.94 -29.14
C LYS A 323 22.94 -7.66 -29.70
N PRO A 324 21.85 -8.03 -29.01
CA PRO A 324 20.50 -7.73 -29.45
C PRO A 324 20.11 -6.27 -29.15
N ASP A 325 19.06 -5.80 -29.81
CA ASP A 325 18.32 -4.58 -29.47
C ASP A 325 17.61 -4.77 -28.12
N GLU A 326 18.25 -4.31 -27.05
CA GLU A 326 17.68 -4.32 -25.70
C GLU A 326 16.80 -3.10 -25.41
N VAL A 327 15.76 -3.30 -24.60
CA VAL A 327 15.03 -2.18 -24.00
C VAL A 327 15.93 -1.54 -22.94
N LYS A 328 16.45 -0.34 -23.23
CA LYS A 328 17.43 0.35 -22.36
C LYS A 328 16.80 1.30 -21.36
N CYS A 329 15.67 1.91 -21.73
CA CYS A 329 15.04 2.97 -20.95
C CYS A 329 13.69 2.51 -20.39
N VAL A 330 13.31 3.07 -19.25
CA VAL A 330 11.95 2.98 -18.73
C VAL A 330 11.03 3.91 -19.53
N PRO A 331 9.70 3.68 -19.55
CA PRO A 331 8.76 4.55 -20.24
C PRO A 331 8.82 5.98 -19.70
N GLN A 332 8.57 6.98 -20.55
CA GLN A 332 8.52 8.39 -20.14
C GLN A 332 7.55 8.63 -18.97
N ALA A 333 6.38 7.99 -19.01
CA ALA A 333 5.38 8.06 -17.94
C ALA A 333 5.93 7.62 -16.57
N PHE A 334 6.90 6.71 -16.51
CA PHE A 334 7.56 6.35 -15.26
C PHE A 334 8.39 7.50 -14.70
N ASN A 335 9.18 8.17 -15.55
CA ASN A 335 10.00 9.31 -15.12
C ASN A 335 9.13 10.49 -14.69
N GLU A 336 8.06 10.77 -15.43
CA GLU A 336 7.07 11.80 -15.08
C GLU A 336 6.40 11.49 -13.73
N TRP A 337 5.99 10.23 -13.52
CA TRP A 337 5.40 9.81 -12.25
C TRP A 337 6.37 10.01 -11.08
N VAL A 338 7.66 9.68 -11.27
CA VAL A 338 8.70 9.89 -10.26
C VAL A 338 8.84 11.38 -9.93
N GLN A 339 8.95 12.24 -10.95
CA GLN A 339 9.11 13.68 -10.76
C GLN A 339 7.91 14.31 -10.04
N VAL A 340 6.69 14.02 -10.51
CA VAL A 340 5.45 14.58 -9.95
C VAL A 340 5.24 14.16 -8.49
N ASN A 341 5.70 12.96 -8.10
CA ASN A 341 5.50 12.45 -6.75
C ASN A 341 6.70 12.69 -5.82
N GLN A 342 7.83 13.18 -6.30
CA GLN A 342 9.06 13.35 -5.51
C GLN A 342 8.84 14.20 -4.25
N GLU A 343 8.17 15.36 -4.38
CA GLU A 343 7.89 16.21 -3.23
C GLU A 343 6.93 15.54 -2.24
N ARG A 344 5.85 14.92 -2.77
CA ARG A 344 4.85 14.25 -1.94
C ARG A 344 5.43 13.03 -1.21
N ALA A 345 6.40 12.37 -1.82
CA ALA A 345 7.05 11.17 -1.30
C ALA A 345 7.80 11.45 0.01
N LYS A 346 8.33 12.66 0.20
CA LYS A 346 8.97 13.08 1.47
C LYS A 346 8.07 12.91 2.69
N GLY A 347 6.74 12.98 2.50
CA GLY A 347 5.74 12.75 3.55
C GLY A 347 5.21 11.33 3.66
N TRP A 348 5.67 10.40 2.81
CA TRP A 348 5.27 9.00 2.86
C TRP A 348 6.10 8.24 3.89
N ALA A 349 5.47 7.33 4.62
CA ALA A 349 6.18 6.50 5.59
C ALA A 349 7.10 5.45 4.93
N ASN A 350 6.83 5.06 3.68
CA ASN A 350 7.55 3.99 3.01
C ASN A 350 7.67 4.25 1.51
N MET A 351 8.86 3.95 0.98
CA MET A 351 9.13 3.99 -0.46
C MET A 351 8.38 2.87 -1.19
N PRO A 352 7.71 3.14 -2.32
CA PRO A 352 7.11 2.09 -3.13
C PRO A 352 8.16 1.08 -3.56
N HIS A 353 7.84 -0.22 -3.50
CA HIS A 353 8.82 -1.27 -3.78
C HIS A 353 9.35 -1.21 -5.21
N PHE A 354 8.54 -0.75 -6.17
CA PHE A 354 8.97 -0.61 -7.56
C PHE A 354 9.94 0.57 -7.78
N ILE A 355 10.04 1.52 -6.84
CA ILE A 355 11.08 2.55 -6.82
C ILE A 355 12.31 2.01 -6.11
N ARG A 356 12.12 1.46 -4.90
CA ARG A 356 13.20 0.88 -4.08
C ARG A 356 14.00 -0.18 -4.81
N ASP A 357 13.34 -1.10 -5.50
CA ASP A 357 13.99 -2.23 -6.18
C ASP A 357 14.64 -1.81 -7.51
N ASN A 358 14.43 -0.56 -7.96
CA ASN A 358 14.79 -0.05 -9.28
C ASN A 358 15.48 1.34 -9.23
N GLN A 359 16.16 1.67 -8.13
CA GLN A 359 16.77 2.99 -7.91
C GLN A 359 17.67 3.46 -9.07
N LYS A 360 18.38 2.55 -9.75
CA LYS A 360 19.22 2.86 -10.92
C LYS A 360 18.47 3.48 -12.11
N PHE A 361 17.15 3.35 -12.17
CA PHE A 361 16.31 3.96 -13.23
C PHE A 361 15.66 5.27 -12.78
N VAL A 362 15.81 5.64 -11.51
CA VAL A 362 15.24 6.85 -10.93
C VAL A 362 16.27 7.96 -11.11
N GLN A 363 15.99 8.89 -12.03
CA GLN A 363 16.94 9.94 -12.39
C GLN A 363 17.15 11.00 -11.30
N SER A 364 16.18 11.15 -10.39
CA SER A 364 16.21 12.13 -9.29
C SER A 364 16.18 11.45 -7.92
N LYS A 365 16.60 12.19 -6.89
CA LYS A 365 16.60 11.70 -5.51
C LYS A 365 15.16 11.51 -5.00
N PHE A 366 14.70 10.27 -4.92
CA PHE A 366 13.37 9.94 -4.43
C PHE A 366 13.42 9.60 -2.93
N ASP A 367 13.33 10.62 -2.10
CA ASP A 367 13.36 10.45 -0.65
C ASP A 367 11.97 10.25 -0.05
N VAL A 368 11.91 9.48 1.04
CA VAL A 368 10.69 9.26 1.83
C VAL A 368 10.94 9.50 3.30
N ASP A 369 9.87 9.79 4.04
CA ASP A 369 9.87 9.98 5.48
C ASP A 369 10.82 11.08 6.00
N ILE A 370 11.06 12.11 5.18
CA ILE A 370 11.89 13.28 5.54
C ILE A 370 11.07 14.35 6.25
N TYR A 371 9.81 14.52 5.88
CA TYR A 371 8.98 15.55 6.46
C TYR A 371 8.82 15.38 7.97
N THR A 372 8.90 16.51 8.67
CA THR A 372 8.56 16.63 10.08
C THR A 372 7.09 16.25 10.33
N ASP A 373 6.74 16.01 11.59
CA ASP A 373 5.35 15.71 11.95
C ASP A 373 4.39 16.84 11.55
N GLN A 374 4.81 18.10 11.64
CA GLN A 374 4.01 19.26 11.24
C GLN A 374 3.76 19.25 9.73
N GLU A 375 4.80 19.05 8.94
CA GLU A 375 4.71 18.93 7.49
C GLU A 375 3.83 17.75 7.06
N LYS A 376 3.94 16.59 7.71
CA LYS A 376 3.05 15.45 7.48
C LYS A 376 1.59 15.79 7.80
N LYS A 377 1.32 16.44 8.95
CA LYS A 377 -0.05 16.86 9.31
C LYS A 377 -0.63 17.85 8.30
N PHE A 378 0.19 18.74 7.74
CA PHE A 378 -0.23 19.71 6.74
C PHE A 378 -0.46 19.06 5.37
N THR A 379 0.50 18.29 4.87
CA THR A 379 0.49 17.72 3.50
C THR A 379 -0.46 16.54 3.33
N HIS A 380 -0.77 15.80 4.41
CA HIS A 380 -1.77 14.72 4.37
C HIS A 380 -3.22 15.23 4.31
N ALA A 381 -3.46 16.51 4.63
CA ALA A 381 -4.79 17.08 4.56
C ALA A 381 -5.22 17.32 3.11
N ARG A 382 -6.31 16.69 2.65
CA ARG A 382 -6.78 16.82 1.25
C ARG A 382 -6.90 18.27 0.75
N LYS A 383 -7.26 19.21 1.64
CA LYS A 383 -7.44 20.64 1.34
C LYS A 383 -6.16 21.41 0.98
N THR A 384 -4.98 20.85 1.26
CA THR A 384 -3.68 21.48 0.95
C THR A 384 -3.12 21.02 -0.40
N LYS A 385 -3.77 20.05 -1.08
CA LYS A 385 -3.32 19.51 -2.38
C LYS A 385 -3.10 20.61 -3.43
N GLU A 386 -4.08 21.50 -3.60
CA GLU A 386 -4.01 22.60 -4.57
C GLU A 386 -2.88 23.59 -4.23
N ALA A 387 -2.66 23.83 -2.94
CA ALA A 387 -1.57 24.72 -2.51
C ALA A 387 -0.20 24.12 -2.81
N MET A 388 -0.01 22.82 -2.53
CA MET A 388 1.23 22.12 -2.90
C MET A 388 1.45 22.10 -4.42
N GLN A 389 0.40 21.88 -5.21
CA GLN A 389 0.51 21.90 -6.68
C GLN A 389 0.95 23.27 -7.20
N ARG A 390 0.37 24.35 -6.68
CA ARG A 390 0.75 25.70 -7.09
C ARG A 390 2.18 26.05 -6.68
N VAL A 391 2.60 25.65 -5.49
CA VAL A 391 3.99 25.87 -5.05
C VAL A 391 4.98 25.20 -5.99
N LEU A 392 4.75 23.94 -6.34
CA LEU A 392 5.64 23.18 -7.22
C LEU A 392 5.66 23.71 -8.66
N ALA A 393 4.59 24.36 -9.10
CA ALA A 393 4.50 24.92 -10.44
C ALA A 393 5.08 26.35 -10.53
N GLU A 394 4.92 27.16 -9.49
CA GLU A 394 5.21 28.60 -9.53
C GLU A 394 6.16 29.04 -8.40
N PHE A 395 5.78 28.85 -7.15
CA PHE A 395 6.45 29.53 -6.03
C PHE A 395 7.83 28.97 -5.69
N SER A 396 8.06 27.68 -5.89
CA SER A 396 9.38 27.08 -5.63
C SER A 396 10.47 27.65 -6.54
N ALA A 397 10.10 28.13 -7.73
CA ALA A 397 11.03 28.81 -8.64
C ALA A 397 11.32 30.25 -8.19
N LEU A 398 10.33 30.93 -7.60
CA LEU A 398 10.47 32.31 -7.11
C LEU A 398 11.18 32.39 -5.74
N TYR A 399 11.02 31.36 -4.92
CA TYR A 399 11.54 31.30 -3.55
C TYR A 399 12.29 29.98 -3.32
N PRO A 400 13.45 29.77 -3.99
CA PRO A 400 14.17 28.49 -3.94
C PRO A 400 14.70 28.14 -2.53
N ASP A 401 14.96 29.15 -1.70
CA ASP A 401 15.49 28.98 -0.34
C ASP A 401 14.38 28.67 0.70
N VAL A 402 13.11 28.74 0.31
CA VAL A 402 11.98 28.49 1.20
C VAL A 402 11.43 27.08 0.95
N PRO A 403 11.33 26.22 1.98
CA PRO A 403 10.72 24.91 1.86
C PRO A 403 9.31 24.94 1.24
N ASN A 404 9.05 23.98 0.34
CA ASN A 404 7.78 23.88 -0.37
C ASN A 404 6.56 23.79 0.56
N THR A 405 6.70 23.12 1.70
CA THR A 405 5.64 22.96 2.71
C THR A 405 5.29 24.28 3.40
N GLU A 406 6.28 25.14 3.65
CA GLU A 406 6.12 26.47 4.24
C GLU A 406 5.47 27.43 3.25
N LEU A 407 5.96 27.47 2.00
CA LEU A 407 5.31 28.22 0.91
C LEU A 407 3.86 27.78 0.71
N ALA A 408 3.60 26.47 0.77
CA ALA A 408 2.25 25.93 0.62
C ALA A 408 1.36 26.32 1.79
N ALA A 409 1.89 26.41 3.01
CA ALA A 409 1.14 26.86 4.18
C ALA A 409 0.77 28.35 4.07
N ILE A 410 1.70 29.21 3.64
CA ILE A 410 1.45 30.63 3.37
C ILE A 410 0.40 30.80 2.27
N HIS A 411 0.53 30.06 1.17
CA HIS A 411 -0.46 30.12 0.09
C HIS A 411 -1.83 29.57 0.53
N HIS A 412 -1.84 28.47 1.29
CA HIS A 412 -3.08 27.90 1.83
C HIS A 412 -3.77 28.85 2.81
N TYR A 413 -3.02 29.70 3.50
CA TYR A 413 -3.57 30.76 4.34
C TYR A 413 -4.28 31.83 3.49
N THR A 414 -3.63 32.32 2.43
CA THR A 414 -4.08 33.49 1.66
C THR A 414 -5.16 33.19 0.60
N ARG A 415 -5.25 31.96 0.11
CA ARG A 415 -6.18 31.59 -0.97
C ARG A 415 -7.65 31.59 -0.56
N ASN A 416 -8.55 31.73 -1.54
CA ASN A 416 -9.97 31.44 -1.35
C ASN A 416 -10.18 29.95 -0.99
N GLY A 417 -11.02 29.67 0.00
CA GLY A 417 -11.15 28.33 0.61
C GLY A 417 -9.95 27.92 1.49
N GLY A 418 -9.02 28.83 1.73
CA GLY A 418 -7.91 28.69 2.67
C GLY A 418 -8.34 28.70 4.13
N ASN A 419 -7.39 28.50 5.04
CA ASN A 419 -7.67 28.38 6.47
C ASN A 419 -7.56 29.69 7.28
N TYR A 420 -7.29 30.86 6.67
CA TYR A 420 -7.04 32.11 7.42
C TYR A 420 -8.13 32.46 8.45
N ARG A 421 -9.41 32.42 8.06
CA ARG A 421 -10.52 32.74 8.97
C ARG A 421 -10.56 31.81 10.18
N GLN A 422 -10.43 30.51 9.91
CA GLN A 422 -10.51 29.49 10.96
C GLN A 422 -9.27 29.52 11.85
N LEU A 423 -8.08 29.72 11.26
CA LEU A 423 -6.82 29.81 11.99
C LEU A 423 -6.82 31.01 12.91
N ASN A 424 -7.10 32.22 12.40
CA ASN A 424 -7.14 33.44 13.22
C ASN A 424 -8.13 33.33 14.38
N LYS A 425 -9.36 32.84 14.11
CA LYS A 425 -10.37 32.59 15.15
C LYS A 425 -9.92 31.58 16.21
N GLN A 426 -9.15 30.56 15.83
CA GLN A 426 -8.64 29.56 16.77
C GLN A 426 -7.45 30.07 17.59
N MET A 427 -6.62 30.91 17.01
CA MET A 427 -5.53 31.59 17.73
C MET A 427 -6.09 32.52 18.79
N GLU A 428 -7.10 33.34 18.48
CA GLU A 428 -7.78 34.22 19.44
C GLU A 428 -8.38 33.44 20.63
N LYS A 429 -8.93 32.25 20.37
CA LYS A 429 -9.55 31.40 21.39
C LYS A 429 -8.57 30.49 22.14
N GLY A 430 -7.30 30.43 21.73
CA GLY A 430 -6.32 29.49 22.27
C GLY A 430 -6.59 27.99 21.99
N MET A 431 -7.55 27.66 21.12
CA MET A 431 -7.99 26.28 20.85
C MET A 431 -7.66 25.87 19.41
N LEU A 432 -6.38 25.66 19.13
CA LEU A 432 -5.91 25.22 17.82
C LEU A 432 -6.14 23.73 17.60
N THR A 433 -6.74 23.39 16.45
CA THR A 433 -6.74 22.02 15.95
C THR A 433 -5.32 21.56 15.61
N VAL A 434 -5.06 20.24 15.62
CA VAL A 434 -3.75 19.68 15.24
C VAL A 434 -3.29 20.18 13.87
N PHE A 435 -4.20 20.26 12.90
CA PHE A 435 -3.91 20.80 11.57
C PHE A 435 -3.53 22.28 11.63
N ASN A 436 -4.31 23.12 12.30
CA ASN A 436 -4.05 24.56 12.34
C ASN A 436 -2.80 24.91 13.15
N ARG A 437 -2.46 24.11 14.17
CA ARG A 437 -1.17 24.21 14.86
C ARG A 437 -0.01 23.94 13.89
N ALA A 438 -0.08 22.87 13.11
CA ALA A 438 0.92 22.58 12.10
C ALA A 438 1.02 23.68 11.03
N ALA A 439 -0.13 24.15 10.52
CA ALA A 439 -0.18 25.24 9.55
C ALA A 439 0.42 26.54 10.10
N GLN A 440 0.10 26.91 11.35
CA GLN A 440 0.67 28.09 12.01
C GLN A 440 2.19 28.00 12.10
N THR A 441 2.74 26.87 12.53
CA THR A 441 4.19 26.66 12.63
C THR A 441 4.87 26.82 11.27
N LEU A 442 4.33 26.18 10.22
CA LEU A 442 4.89 26.28 8.87
C LEU A 442 4.77 27.69 8.27
N ILE A 443 3.66 28.39 8.56
CA ILE A 443 3.49 29.80 8.14
C ILE A 443 4.56 30.67 8.82
N ALA A 444 4.75 30.54 10.14
CA ALA A 444 5.74 31.33 10.86
C ALA A 444 7.16 31.10 10.33
N GLN A 445 7.56 29.83 10.16
CA GLN A 445 8.86 29.45 9.61
C GLN A 445 9.07 29.97 8.19
N GLY A 446 8.04 29.91 7.34
CA GLY A 446 8.11 30.46 5.99
C GLY A 446 8.21 31.98 5.97
N LEU A 447 7.47 32.67 6.83
CA LEU A 447 7.48 34.13 6.93
C LEU A 447 8.84 34.68 7.38
N GLU A 448 9.62 33.92 8.15
CA GLU A 448 11.00 34.27 8.52
C GLU A 448 11.99 34.21 7.34
N LYS A 449 11.65 33.46 6.28
CA LYS A 449 12.54 33.19 5.14
C LYS A 449 12.17 33.95 3.88
N VAL A 450 10.92 34.43 3.76
CA VAL A 450 10.51 35.28 2.64
C VAL A 450 11.14 36.67 2.76
N PRO A 451 11.35 37.38 1.64
CA PRO A 451 11.93 38.73 1.66
C PRO A 451 11.17 39.70 2.57
N ILE A 452 11.92 40.46 3.37
CA ILE A 452 11.37 41.50 4.24
C ILE A 452 10.89 42.66 3.38
N TYR A 453 9.64 43.09 3.58
CA TYR A 453 9.11 44.31 2.99
C TYR A 453 9.27 45.48 3.97
N GLN A 454 9.88 46.57 3.52
CA GLN A 454 9.98 47.83 4.26
C GLN A 454 9.23 48.92 3.50
N GLY A 455 8.13 49.40 4.08
CA GLY A 455 7.27 50.42 3.48
C GLY A 455 5.92 50.52 4.20
N SER A 456 5.08 51.45 3.74
CA SER A 456 3.73 51.61 4.27
C SER A 456 2.80 50.51 3.77
N VAL A 457 2.07 49.88 4.68
CA VAL A 457 1.05 48.86 4.38
C VAL A 457 -0.32 49.33 4.86
N TYR A 458 -1.38 48.84 4.22
CA TYR A 458 -2.76 49.22 4.53
C TYR A 458 -3.55 48.00 5.01
N ARG A 459 -4.36 48.17 6.06
CA ARG A 459 -5.28 47.14 6.58
C ARG A 459 -6.66 47.72 6.83
N GLY A 460 -7.62 47.35 6.01
CA GLY A 460 -9.04 47.61 6.27
C GLY A 460 -9.61 46.60 7.26
N MET A 461 -10.35 47.08 8.26
CA MET A 461 -11.13 46.22 9.15
C MET A 461 -12.45 46.89 9.55
N ILE A 462 -13.47 46.07 9.80
CA ILE A 462 -14.72 46.53 10.41
C ILE A 462 -14.60 46.25 11.91
N ILE A 463 -14.58 47.32 12.70
CA ILE A 463 -14.45 47.27 14.16
C ILE A 463 -15.64 47.99 14.79
N LYS A 464 -16.10 47.52 15.96
CA LYS A 464 -17.15 48.23 16.71
C LYS A 464 -16.57 49.53 17.26
N HIS A 465 -17.34 50.62 17.17
CA HIS A 465 -16.90 51.95 17.59
C HIS A 465 -16.30 51.99 19.01
N LYS A 466 -16.97 51.37 20.00
CA LYS A 466 -16.46 51.26 21.37
C LYS A 466 -15.12 50.53 21.49
N GLU A 467 -14.88 49.55 20.63
CA GLU A 467 -13.62 48.80 20.61
C GLU A 467 -12.51 49.60 19.90
N PHE A 468 -12.87 50.37 18.87
CA PHE A 468 -11.98 51.32 18.22
C PHE A 468 -11.50 52.39 19.21
N GLU A 469 -12.40 53.05 19.93
CA GLU A 469 -12.04 54.05 20.94
C GLU A 469 -11.15 53.46 22.04
N ARG A 470 -11.42 52.22 22.47
CA ARG A 470 -10.59 51.53 23.47
C ARG A 470 -9.17 51.24 22.98
N VAL A 471 -9.01 50.82 21.72
CA VAL A 471 -7.71 50.36 21.19
C VAL A 471 -6.89 51.51 20.59
N PHE A 472 -7.55 52.51 20.01
CA PHE A 472 -6.92 53.59 19.25
C PHE A 472 -7.25 55.00 19.76
N GLY A 473 -8.15 55.15 20.74
CA GLY A 473 -8.56 56.46 21.28
C GLY A 473 -7.47 57.17 22.09
N GLY A 474 -6.39 56.46 22.47
CA GLY A 474 -5.21 57.02 23.12
C GLY A 474 -4.17 57.59 22.16
N GLY A 475 -4.60 58.37 21.16
CA GLY A 475 -3.72 59.21 20.34
C GLY A 475 -2.94 58.49 19.23
N VAL A 476 -3.59 58.22 18.10
CA VAL A 476 -2.95 58.30 16.79
C VAL A 476 -3.94 58.92 15.81
N GLY A 477 -3.56 60.06 15.23
CA GLY A 477 -4.36 60.86 14.31
C GLY A 477 -4.82 60.04 13.10
N VAL A 478 -6.11 60.22 12.81
CA VAL A 478 -6.74 59.78 11.57
C VAL A 478 -6.09 60.56 10.43
N LEU A 479 -5.42 59.86 9.51
CA LEU A 479 -5.14 60.34 8.15
C LEU A 479 -6.23 59.83 7.22
#